data_AF-A0A1Q7T163-F1
#
_entry.id   AF-A0A1Q7T163-F1
#
_cell.length_a   1.000
_cell.length_b   1.000
_cell.length_c   1.000
_cell.angle_alpha   90.00
_cell.angle_beta   90.00
_cell.angle_gamma   90.00
#
_symmetry.space_group_name_H-M   'P 1'
#
loop_
_entity.id
_entity.type
_entity.pdbx_description
1 polymer ?
#
loop_
_entity_poly.entity_id
_entity_poly.type
_entity_poly.pdbx_seq_one_letter_code
_entity_poly.pdbx_strand_id
1 'polypeptide(L)'
;MKPAGVWPSEGSVSDMALTIAAEEGFQWFGTDEGVLGRTLNVAFFRDGNGIPANAERLYKPWRVQLGGNSIVGLFRDHHLSDLVGFVYSRMDAKTAAADLHSRMRHLGETVQGDQPLTICLFLDGENAWEYYEGNGRVFLCEFYGRIQADQDFRALTASEAIAAASEIPTITGIFPASWINANFDVWIGHAEDVAAWELLWDAREAYARAFEARKQGRADAPTETALKEARESLLAAEGSDWCWWFGPEHSTANDAEFDALYRKHLTAIYLALGQVAPEELAKPIKRRPEHALQLAPTGLLNVTVDGRDTSYFEWLGAGLYSPERRGGSMHGRVFYLHELRYGFEEGRFCVRIDPFAEALGELEDPEFRITIGGEEEVPGMLAESETCRGSGL
;
A
#
# COMPACT_ATOMS: atom_id res chain seq x y z
N MET A 1 25.72 20.71 2.11
CA MET A 1 25.72 19.70 3.19
C MET A 1 25.23 18.40 2.54
N LYS A 2 25.90 17.26 2.73
CA LYS A 2 25.38 15.98 2.21
C LYS A 2 24.20 15.54 3.09
N PRO A 3 23.13 14.96 2.53
CA PRO A 3 22.03 14.42 3.34
C PRO A 3 22.56 13.32 4.25
N ALA A 4 22.14 13.34 5.52
CA ALA A 4 22.56 12.33 6.49
C ALA A 4 21.64 11.09 6.49
N GLY A 5 20.40 11.24 6.02
CA GLY A 5 19.45 10.14 5.96
C GLY A 5 18.74 10.04 4.62
N VAL A 6 18.12 8.89 4.43
CA VAL A 6 17.34 8.55 3.24
C VAL A 6 15.97 8.03 3.66
N TRP A 7 14.93 8.45 2.93
CA TRP A 7 13.66 7.76 2.92
C TRP A 7 13.67 6.85 1.69
N PRO A 8 13.82 5.53 1.83
CA PRO A 8 13.63 4.62 0.72
C PRO A 8 12.20 4.78 0.20
N SER A 9 12.00 4.80 -1.12
CA SER A 9 10.67 4.92 -1.72
C SER A 9 9.74 3.87 -1.09
N GLU A 10 8.56 4.32 -0.65
CA GLU A 10 7.57 3.45 0.01
C GLU A 10 8.09 2.76 1.29
N GLY A 11 9.08 3.37 1.96
CA GLY A 11 9.77 2.73 3.09
C GLY A 11 10.38 1.36 2.74
N SER A 12 10.60 1.08 1.45
CA SER A 12 11.01 -0.22 0.94
C SER A 12 12.48 -0.48 1.22
N VAL A 13 12.75 -1.56 1.95
CA VAL A 13 14.09 -1.92 2.41
C VAL A 13 14.43 -3.36 2.07
N SER A 14 15.72 -3.61 1.92
CA SER A 14 16.34 -4.93 1.87
C SER A 14 17.80 -4.76 2.27
N ASP A 15 18.48 -5.86 2.61
CA ASP A 15 19.91 -5.81 2.94
C ASP A 15 20.72 -5.13 1.83
N MET A 16 20.47 -5.50 0.57
CA MET A 16 21.19 -4.95 -0.59
C MET A 16 20.94 -3.44 -0.77
N ALA A 17 19.68 -2.99 -0.68
CA ALA A 17 19.34 -1.58 -0.83
C ALA A 17 19.99 -0.72 0.27
N LEU A 18 19.98 -1.22 1.51
CA LEU A 18 20.59 -0.52 2.63
C LEU A 18 22.13 -0.58 2.61
N THR A 19 22.74 -1.64 2.06
CA THR A 19 24.18 -1.68 1.81
C THR A 19 24.59 -0.56 0.86
N ILE A 20 23.87 -0.40 -0.26
CA ILE A 20 24.12 0.69 -1.22
C ILE A 20 23.96 2.05 -0.53
N ALA A 21 22.90 2.23 0.27
CA ALA A 21 22.71 3.48 1.00
C ALA A 21 23.87 3.80 1.97
N ALA A 22 24.36 2.79 2.70
CA ALA A 22 25.49 2.96 3.60
C ALA A 22 26.79 3.30 2.83
N GLU A 23 27.03 2.68 1.68
CA GLU A 23 28.20 2.94 0.81
C GLU A 23 28.18 4.35 0.20
N GLU A 24 26.99 4.87 -0.14
CA GLU A 24 26.80 6.26 -0.59
C GLU A 24 26.93 7.29 0.55
N GLY A 25 27.08 6.82 1.79
CA GLY A 25 27.36 7.63 2.98
C GLY A 25 26.14 8.04 3.78
N PHE A 26 24.96 7.49 3.51
CA PHE A 26 23.79 7.68 4.37
C PHE A 26 24.01 7.02 5.74
N GLN A 27 23.64 7.73 6.80
CA GLN A 27 23.84 7.31 8.18
C GLN A 27 22.59 6.68 8.79
N TRP A 28 21.41 7.06 8.28
CA TRP A 28 20.14 6.52 8.75
C TRP A 28 19.10 6.39 7.65
N PHE A 29 18.10 5.53 7.89
CA PHE A 29 16.93 5.36 7.04
C PHE A 29 15.64 5.30 7.88
N GLY A 30 14.49 5.54 7.24
CA GLY A 30 13.15 5.35 7.82
C GLY A 30 12.39 4.22 7.14
N THR A 31 11.63 3.44 7.91
CA THR A 31 10.66 2.43 7.40
C THR A 31 9.55 2.20 8.43
N ASP A 32 8.75 1.15 8.31
CA ASP A 32 7.57 0.85 9.13
C ASP A 32 7.80 -0.13 10.28
N GLU A 33 6.98 -0.05 11.34
CA GLU A 33 6.96 -1.03 12.43
C GLU A 33 6.74 -2.47 11.95
N GLY A 34 5.98 -2.70 10.89
CA GLY A 34 5.76 -4.02 10.33
C GLY A 34 7.06 -4.66 9.81
N VAL A 35 7.94 -3.87 9.20
CA VAL A 35 9.27 -4.32 8.76
C VAL A 35 10.14 -4.70 9.96
N LEU A 36 10.14 -3.87 11.01
CA LEU A 36 10.83 -4.19 12.26
C LEU A 36 10.29 -5.48 12.88
N GLY A 37 8.97 -5.65 12.88
CA GLY A 37 8.29 -6.80 13.46
C GLY A 37 8.74 -8.09 12.78
N ARG A 38 8.71 -8.12 11.45
CA ARG A 38 9.22 -9.26 10.66
C ARG A 38 10.72 -9.49 10.87
N THR A 39 11.52 -8.42 10.97
CA THR A 39 12.97 -8.50 11.20
C THR A 39 13.31 -9.10 12.57
N LEU A 40 12.58 -8.71 13.60
CA LEU A 40 12.77 -9.19 14.98
C LEU A 40 12.00 -10.48 15.29
N ASN A 41 11.17 -10.95 14.36
CA ASN A 41 10.20 -12.02 14.56
C ASN A 41 9.30 -11.77 15.78
N VAL A 42 8.74 -10.56 15.86
CA VAL A 42 7.77 -10.13 16.87
C VAL A 42 6.59 -9.42 16.21
N ALA A 43 5.48 -9.30 16.93
CA ALA A 43 4.34 -8.51 16.49
C ALA A 43 4.13 -7.30 17.41
N PHE A 44 3.66 -6.20 16.83
CA PHE A 44 3.33 -4.95 17.51
C PHE A 44 1.81 -4.75 17.63
N PHE A 45 1.06 -5.82 17.90
CA PHE A 45 -0.39 -5.74 18.12
C PHE A 45 -0.70 -4.77 19.25
N ARG A 46 -1.67 -3.89 19.02
CA ARG A 46 -2.04 -2.85 19.99
C ARG A 46 -3.18 -3.33 20.88
N ASP A 47 -3.12 -2.99 22.16
CA ASP A 47 -4.21 -3.21 23.09
C ASP A 47 -5.35 -2.18 22.89
N GLY A 48 -6.41 -2.26 23.70
CA GLY A 48 -7.53 -1.32 23.63
C GLY A 48 -7.18 0.14 23.93
N ASN A 49 -6.00 0.41 24.48
CA ASN A 49 -5.48 1.76 24.74
C ASN A 49 -4.48 2.22 23.65
N GLY A 50 -4.21 1.39 22.65
CA GLY A 50 -3.29 1.69 21.55
C GLY A 50 -1.82 1.42 21.85
N ILE A 51 -1.50 0.74 22.96
CA ILE A 51 -0.13 0.39 23.35
C ILE A 51 0.30 -0.88 22.60
N PRO A 52 1.39 -0.86 21.81
CA PRO A 52 1.83 -2.04 21.10
C PRO A 52 2.48 -3.06 22.04
N ALA A 53 2.22 -4.34 21.81
CA ALA A 53 3.02 -5.43 22.36
C ALA A 53 4.48 -5.24 21.93
N ASN A 54 5.45 -5.51 22.81
CA ASN A 54 6.87 -5.26 22.56
C ASN A 54 7.22 -3.78 22.28
N ALA A 55 6.44 -2.83 22.82
CA ALA A 55 6.66 -1.38 22.68
C ALA A 55 8.11 -0.95 22.99
N GLU A 56 8.77 -1.61 23.94
CA GLU A 56 10.16 -1.34 24.30
C GLU A 56 11.14 -1.62 23.15
N ARG A 57 10.73 -2.33 22.11
CA ARG A 57 11.53 -2.60 20.90
C ARG A 57 11.20 -1.63 19.77
N LEU A 58 9.96 -1.15 19.69
CA LEU A 58 9.53 -0.26 18.62
C LEU A 58 10.09 1.15 18.78
N TYR A 59 9.99 1.73 19.97
CA TYR A 59 10.28 3.14 20.20
C TYR A 59 11.77 3.44 20.47
N LYS A 60 12.65 2.88 19.64
CA LYS A 60 14.10 3.14 19.69
C LYS A 60 14.74 2.94 18.31
N PRO A 61 15.85 3.63 18.02
CA PRO A 61 16.64 3.36 16.82
C PRO A 61 17.28 1.97 16.90
N TRP A 62 17.46 1.34 15.74
CA TRP A 62 18.21 0.08 15.61
C TRP A 62 19.38 0.23 14.65
N ARG A 63 20.55 -0.32 15.00
CA ARG A 63 21.67 -0.44 14.08
C ARG A 63 21.51 -1.72 13.27
N VAL A 64 21.33 -1.59 11.97
CA VAL A 64 21.27 -2.72 11.05
C VAL A 64 22.67 -3.02 10.55
N GLN A 65 23.19 -4.21 10.88
CA GLN A 65 24.48 -4.70 10.41
C GLN A 65 24.31 -5.43 9.08
N LEU A 66 25.03 -4.97 8.05
CA LEU A 66 24.94 -5.41 6.65
C LEU A 66 26.32 -5.80 6.13
N GLY A 67 26.77 -7.00 6.52
CA GLY A 67 28.14 -7.43 6.24
C GLY A 67 29.18 -6.50 6.89
N GLY A 68 30.01 -5.84 6.08
CA GLY A 68 31.01 -4.87 6.56
C GLY A 68 30.48 -3.48 6.87
N ASN A 69 29.23 -3.17 6.47
CA ASN A 69 28.61 -1.85 6.63
C ASN A 69 27.52 -1.89 7.70
N SER A 70 27.13 -0.72 8.20
CA SER A 70 25.97 -0.59 9.10
C SER A 70 25.25 0.73 8.87
N ILE A 71 23.93 0.74 9.06
CA ILE A 71 23.09 1.94 8.96
C ILE A 71 22.04 1.92 10.08
N VAL A 72 21.64 3.09 10.59
CA VAL A 72 20.65 3.19 11.67
C VAL A 72 19.23 3.29 11.11
N GLY A 73 18.34 2.40 11.53
CA GLY A 73 16.92 2.41 11.19
C GLY A 73 16.08 3.13 12.24
N LEU A 74 15.14 3.95 11.76
CA LEU A 74 14.03 4.49 12.52
C LEU A 74 12.72 3.90 11.98
N PHE A 75 11.80 3.53 12.87
CA PHE A 75 10.61 2.76 12.51
C PHE A 75 9.36 3.53 12.90
N ARG A 76 8.46 3.72 11.92
CA ARG A 76 7.18 4.41 12.05
C ARG A 76 6.32 3.75 13.12
N ASP A 77 5.74 4.55 14.00
CA ASP A 77 4.52 4.14 14.70
C ASP A 77 3.36 4.24 13.70
N HIS A 78 2.95 3.10 13.17
CA HIS A 78 1.97 3.03 12.07
C HIS A 78 0.63 3.63 12.50
N HIS A 79 0.14 3.23 13.68
CA HIS A 79 -1.16 3.64 14.18
C HIS A 79 -1.27 5.15 14.43
N LEU A 80 -0.31 5.73 15.16
CA LEU A 80 -0.30 7.17 15.43
C LEU A 80 -0.10 7.97 14.15
N SER A 81 0.71 7.48 13.22
CA SER A 81 0.88 8.10 11.91
C SER A 81 -0.43 8.08 11.11
N ASP A 82 -1.13 6.95 11.08
CA ASP A 82 -2.41 6.78 10.39
C ASP A 82 -3.54 7.62 11.02
N LEU A 83 -3.53 7.81 12.33
CA LEU A 83 -4.46 8.75 12.97
C LEU A 83 -4.30 10.16 12.39
N VAL A 84 -3.06 10.61 12.19
CA VAL A 84 -2.79 11.90 11.54
C VAL A 84 -3.17 11.85 10.05
N GLY A 85 -2.80 10.79 9.33
CA GLY A 85 -3.05 10.67 7.91
C GLY A 85 -4.53 10.59 7.53
N PHE A 86 -5.35 9.89 8.32
CA PHE A 86 -6.67 9.43 7.86
C PHE A 86 -7.84 9.77 8.79
N VAL A 87 -7.59 10.08 10.07
CA VAL A 87 -8.65 10.25 11.06
C VAL A 87 -8.79 11.70 11.51
N TYR A 88 -7.70 12.32 11.93
CA TYR A 88 -7.67 13.63 12.56
C TYR A 88 -8.05 14.79 11.62
N SER A 89 -7.98 14.61 10.30
CA SER A 89 -8.49 15.59 9.33
C SER A 89 -10.00 15.87 9.47
N ARG A 90 -10.74 14.92 10.05
CA ARG A 90 -12.19 15.03 10.31
C ARG A 90 -12.52 15.60 11.70
N MET A 91 -11.51 15.97 12.47
CA MET A 91 -11.64 16.47 13.83
C MET A 91 -11.28 17.95 13.90
N ASP A 92 -11.75 18.62 14.96
CA ASP A 92 -11.20 19.93 15.33
C ASP A 92 -9.69 19.81 15.61
N ALA A 93 -8.90 20.71 15.02
CA ALA A 93 -7.44 20.65 15.04
C ALA A 93 -6.85 20.68 16.45
N LYS A 94 -7.45 21.44 17.38
CA LYS A 94 -6.99 21.54 18.77
C LYS A 94 -7.25 20.24 19.52
N THR A 95 -8.40 19.63 19.26
CA THR A 95 -8.83 18.36 19.84
C THR A 95 -7.95 17.22 19.32
N ALA A 96 -7.73 17.13 18.02
CA ALA A 96 -6.83 16.15 17.42
C ALA A 96 -5.39 16.25 17.95
N ALA A 97 -4.86 17.47 18.04
CA ALA A 97 -3.52 17.71 18.60
C ALA A 97 -3.44 17.32 20.09
N ALA A 98 -4.51 17.54 20.86
CA ALA A 98 -4.61 17.11 22.25
C ALA A 98 -4.62 15.58 22.38
N ASP A 99 -5.39 14.90 21.54
CA ASP A 99 -5.50 13.44 21.53
C ASP A 99 -4.17 12.77 21.19
N LEU A 100 -3.49 13.21 20.12
CA LEU A 100 -2.17 12.69 19.73
C LEU A 100 -1.15 12.85 20.86
N HIS A 101 -1.10 14.05 21.45
CA HIS A 101 -0.22 14.33 22.57
C HIS A 101 -0.53 13.45 23.78
N SER A 102 -1.81 13.27 24.12
CA SER A 102 -2.24 12.41 25.23
C SER A 102 -1.85 10.95 25.02
N ARG A 103 -1.99 10.43 23.80
CA ARG A 103 -1.57 9.06 23.45
C ARG A 103 -0.07 8.87 23.60
N MET A 104 0.73 9.81 23.12
CA MET A 104 2.18 9.73 23.29
C MET A 104 2.62 9.86 24.75
N ARG A 105 1.94 10.69 25.56
CA ARG A 105 2.22 10.74 27.01
C ARG A 105 1.89 9.39 27.65
N HIS A 106 0.74 8.81 27.30
CA HIS A 106 0.36 7.51 27.81
C HIS A 106 1.39 6.42 27.45
N LEU A 107 1.97 6.47 26.24
CA LEU A 107 3.11 5.62 25.87
C LEU A 107 4.32 5.84 26.80
N GLY A 108 4.72 7.10 27.01
CA GLY A 108 5.83 7.45 27.90
C GLY A 108 5.64 7.01 29.37
N GLU A 109 4.40 6.96 29.85
CA GLU A 109 4.06 6.53 31.22
C GLU A 109 3.95 5.01 31.37
N THR A 110 3.60 4.31 30.28
CA THR A 110 3.24 2.88 30.34
C THR A 110 4.37 1.97 29.85
N VAL A 111 5.11 2.39 28.82
CA VAL A 111 6.18 1.58 28.24
C VAL A 111 7.36 1.57 29.19
N GLN A 112 7.67 0.38 29.71
CA GLN A 112 8.78 0.21 30.63
C GLN A 112 10.12 0.32 29.89
N GLY A 113 11.03 1.11 30.45
CA GLY A 113 12.40 1.23 29.94
C GLY A 113 13.20 2.29 30.69
N ASP A 114 14.52 2.14 30.66
CA ASP A 114 15.46 3.06 31.32
C ASP A 114 15.87 4.22 30.40
N GLN A 115 15.27 4.31 29.21
CA GLN A 115 15.65 5.25 28.16
C GLN A 115 14.42 6.01 27.64
N PRO A 116 14.56 7.29 27.24
CA PRO A 116 13.49 8.00 26.55
C PRO A 116 13.04 7.26 25.30
N LEU A 117 11.73 7.29 25.04
CA LEU A 117 11.14 6.70 23.84
C LEU A 117 11.38 7.59 22.63
N THR A 118 11.82 6.98 21.51
CA THR A 118 11.84 7.63 20.21
C THR A 118 10.59 7.22 19.43
N ILE A 119 9.60 8.12 19.38
CA ILE A 119 8.35 7.90 18.64
C ILE A 119 8.49 8.55 17.25
N CYS A 120 8.50 7.73 16.20
CA CYS A 120 8.60 8.20 14.82
C CYS A 120 7.22 8.28 14.18
N LEU A 121 6.79 9.48 13.83
CA LEU A 121 5.58 9.72 13.04
C LEU A 121 5.99 9.99 11.59
N PHE A 122 5.84 9.00 10.72
CA PHE A 122 6.17 9.13 9.30
C PHE A 122 4.88 9.19 8.48
N LEU A 123 4.75 10.25 7.70
CA LEU A 123 3.54 10.61 6.99
C LEU A 123 3.87 10.85 5.53
N ASP A 124 2.93 10.51 4.66
CA ASP A 124 2.93 10.98 3.29
C ASP A 124 2.80 12.51 3.28
N GLY A 125 3.66 13.17 2.50
CA GLY A 125 3.75 14.62 2.42
C GLY A 125 2.59 15.30 1.71
N GLU A 126 1.84 14.60 0.86
CA GLU A 126 0.69 15.18 0.13
C GLU A 126 -0.64 14.67 0.70
N ASN A 127 -0.75 13.36 0.93
CA ASN A 127 -2.04 12.73 1.25
C ASN A 127 -2.61 13.14 2.62
N ALA A 128 -1.77 13.44 3.62
CA ALA A 128 -2.27 13.76 4.95
C ALA A 128 -2.91 15.16 5.02
N TRP A 129 -2.31 16.17 4.37
CA TRP A 129 -2.58 17.56 4.70
C TRP A 129 -3.69 18.20 3.88
N GLU A 130 -3.97 17.72 2.67
CA GLU A 130 -5.01 18.28 1.79
C GLU A 130 -6.42 18.22 2.38
N TYR A 131 -6.65 17.27 3.29
CA TYR A 131 -7.94 17.10 3.97
C TYR A 131 -8.09 17.95 5.23
N TYR A 132 -7.02 18.57 5.71
CA TYR A 132 -7.07 19.44 6.89
C TYR A 132 -7.39 20.88 6.52
N GLU A 133 -8.14 21.56 7.39
CA GLU A 133 -8.31 23.00 7.29
C GLU A 133 -6.94 23.72 7.26
N GLY A 134 -6.74 24.55 6.24
CA GLY A 134 -5.51 25.31 6.07
C GLY A 134 -4.27 24.42 5.87
N ASN A 135 -4.42 23.27 5.21
CA ASN A 135 -3.37 22.31 4.91
C ASN A 135 -2.60 21.86 6.17
N GLY A 136 -3.33 21.59 7.25
CA GLY A 136 -2.77 21.07 8.50
C GLY A 136 -2.07 22.11 9.38
N ARG A 137 -1.95 23.38 8.95
CA ARG A 137 -1.22 24.41 9.71
C ARG A 137 -1.72 24.59 11.14
N VAL A 138 -3.03 24.62 11.35
CA VAL A 138 -3.62 24.80 12.69
C VAL A 138 -3.28 23.60 13.57
N PHE A 139 -3.46 22.38 13.06
CA PHE A 139 -3.12 21.15 13.78
C PHE A 139 -1.64 21.10 14.16
N LEU A 140 -0.74 21.39 13.22
CA LEU A 140 0.71 21.39 13.46
C LEU A 140 1.12 22.44 14.49
N CYS A 141 0.58 23.66 14.42
CA CYS A 141 0.86 24.70 15.40
C CYS A 141 0.40 24.30 16.81
N GLU A 142 -0.80 23.72 16.94
CA GLU A 142 -1.34 23.25 18.22
C GLU A 142 -0.54 22.06 18.77
N PHE A 143 -0.18 21.11 17.91
CA PHE A 143 0.58 19.92 18.28
C PHE A 143 2.00 20.27 18.73
N TYR A 144 2.76 21.01 17.91
CA TYR A 144 4.11 21.44 18.29
C TYR A 144 4.10 22.42 19.46
N GLY A 145 3.07 23.26 19.60
CA GLY A 145 2.88 24.12 20.77
C GLY A 145 2.73 23.31 22.07
N ARG A 146 1.99 22.19 22.03
CA ARG A 146 1.88 21.27 23.17
C ARG A 146 3.21 20.61 23.49
N ILE A 147 3.90 20.08 22.48
CA ILE A 147 5.23 19.45 22.65
C ILE A 147 6.23 20.44 23.26
N GLN A 148 6.23 21.69 22.82
CA GLN A 148 7.14 22.71 23.34
C GLN A 148 6.83 23.11 24.80
N ALA A 149 5.55 23.08 25.19
CA ALA A 149 5.12 23.41 26.55
C ALA A 149 5.38 22.26 27.55
N ASP A 150 5.75 21.09 27.05
CA ASP A 150 5.88 19.87 27.81
C ASP A 150 7.35 19.50 28.07
N GLN A 151 7.73 19.40 29.34
CA GLN A 151 9.12 19.15 29.73
C GLN A 151 9.57 17.70 29.48
N ASP A 152 8.64 16.76 29.33
CA ASP A 152 8.95 15.36 29.08
C ASP A 152 9.13 15.05 27.58
N PHE A 153 8.77 16.00 26.71
CA PHE A 153 8.79 15.82 25.26
C PHE A 153 9.88 16.65 24.58
N ARG A 154 10.42 16.10 23.49
CA ARG A 154 11.37 16.77 22.62
C ARG A 154 11.03 16.49 21.16
N ALA A 155 10.68 17.52 20.40
CA ALA A 155 10.61 17.44 18.95
C ALA A 155 12.04 17.49 18.38
N LEU A 156 12.52 16.36 17.85
CA LEU A 156 13.88 16.20 17.34
C LEU A 156 13.84 15.85 15.85
N THR A 157 14.85 16.30 15.11
CA THR A 157 15.15 15.70 13.81
C THR A 157 15.61 14.25 13.99
N ALA A 158 15.51 13.43 12.93
CA ALA A 158 15.97 12.04 12.96
C ALA A 158 17.44 11.90 13.43
N SER A 159 18.33 12.76 12.93
CA SER A 159 19.75 12.77 13.35
C SER A 159 19.92 13.14 14.83
N GLU A 160 19.12 14.08 15.35
CA GLU A 160 19.16 14.44 16.77
C GLU A 160 18.58 13.35 17.66
N ALA A 161 17.52 12.67 17.22
CA ALA A 161 16.94 11.53 17.95
C ALA A 161 17.94 10.37 18.05
N ILE A 162 18.66 10.07 16.96
CA ILE A 162 19.73 9.06 16.95
C ILE A 162 20.88 9.48 17.87
N ALA A 163 21.30 10.74 17.83
CA ALA A 163 22.38 11.26 18.67
C ALA A 163 21.99 11.32 20.17
N ALA A 164 20.70 11.50 20.47
CA ALA A 164 20.18 11.52 21.83
C ALA A 164 20.00 10.11 22.42
N ALA A 165 19.98 9.06 21.60
CA ALA A 165 19.87 7.69 22.07
C ALA A 165 21.17 7.24 22.74
N SER A 166 21.07 6.88 24.03
CA SER A 166 22.23 6.45 24.83
C SER A 166 22.83 5.13 24.34
N GLU A 167 21.97 4.22 23.85
CA GLU A 167 22.34 2.93 23.30
C GLU A 167 21.50 2.66 22.05
N ILE A 168 22.16 2.15 21.01
CA ILE A 168 21.52 1.74 19.76
C ILE A 168 21.78 0.23 19.60
N PRO A 169 20.81 -0.63 19.93
CA PRO A 169 20.96 -2.08 19.79
C PRO A 169 21.22 -2.46 18.33
N THR A 170 21.95 -3.55 18.13
CA THR A 170 22.35 -4.03 16.80
C THR A 170 21.57 -5.27 16.40
N ILE A 171 21.09 -5.30 15.16
CA ILE A 171 20.45 -6.44 14.51
C ILE A 171 21.22 -6.81 13.25
N THR A 172 21.16 -8.08 12.85
CA THR A 172 21.82 -8.58 11.65
C THR A 172 20.80 -8.70 10.52
N GLY A 173 20.98 -7.88 9.49
CA GLY A 173 20.06 -7.79 8.36
C GLY A 173 18.72 -7.13 8.67
N ILE A 174 17.91 -6.96 7.63
CA ILE A 174 16.54 -6.46 7.67
C ILE A 174 15.63 -7.34 6.82
N PHE A 175 14.39 -7.54 7.27
CA PHE A 175 13.39 -8.23 6.46
C PHE A 175 13.06 -7.39 5.21
N PRO A 176 13.11 -7.98 3.99
CA PRO A 176 12.86 -7.23 2.78
C PRO A 176 11.35 -6.95 2.62
N ALA A 177 10.96 -5.68 2.77
CA ALA A 177 9.56 -5.26 2.78
C ALA A 177 9.42 -3.75 2.60
N SER A 178 8.19 -3.29 2.36
CA SER A 178 7.79 -1.88 2.35
C SER A 178 7.08 -1.46 3.63
N TRP A 179 6.76 -0.17 3.73
CA TRP A 179 5.89 0.35 4.78
C TRP A 179 4.42 -0.07 4.67
N ILE A 180 4.02 -0.72 3.56
CA ILE A 180 2.68 -1.26 3.34
C ILE A 180 2.71 -2.77 3.56
N ASN A 181 1.88 -3.27 4.49
CA ASN A 181 1.70 -4.69 4.80
C ASN A 181 2.98 -5.49 5.15
N ALA A 182 4.12 -4.81 5.30
CA ALA A 182 5.44 -5.41 5.44
C ALA A 182 5.77 -6.45 4.35
N ASN A 183 5.37 -6.17 3.11
CA ASN A 183 5.70 -6.96 1.91
C ASN A 183 5.91 -6.02 0.70
N PHE A 184 5.99 -6.59 -0.50
CA PHE A 184 6.09 -5.83 -1.76
C PHE A 184 4.90 -6.08 -2.69
N ASP A 185 3.84 -6.72 -2.20
CA ASP A 185 2.79 -7.29 -3.06
C ASP A 185 2.09 -6.21 -3.90
N VAL A 186 2.01 -4.97 -3.39
CA VAL A 186 1.45 -3.81 -4.10
C VAL A 186 2.23 -3.43 -5.38
N TRP A 187 3.51 -3.78 -5.50
CA TRP A 187 4.33 -3.41 -6.68
C TRP A 187 4.84 -4.59 -7.49
N ILE A 188 4.72 -5.82 -7.00
CA ILE A 188 5.21 -7.04 -7.68
C ILE A 188 4.26 -8.24 -7.55
N GLY A 189 3.06 -8.07 -6.99
CA GLY A 189 2.18 -9.17 -6.62
C GLY A 189 1.27 -9.65 -7.74
N HIS A 190 0.85 -8.75 -8.64
CA HIS A 190 -0.13 -9.06 -9.68
C HIS A 190 0.52 -9.29 -11.05
N ALA A 191 -0.21 -9.95 -11.95
CA ALA A 191 0.27 -10.26 -13.31
C ALA A 191 0.58 -9.00 -14.14
N GLU A 192 -0.10 -7.88 -13.85
CA GLU A 192 0.17 -6.60 -14.50
C GLU A 192 1.49 -5.99 -14.01
N ASP A 193 1.79 -6.10 -12.73
CA ASP A 193 3.07 -5.68 -12.15
C ASP A 193 4.22 -6.46 -12.76
N VAL A 194 4.08 -7.79 -12.80
CA VAL A 194 5.10 -8.68 -13.36
C VAL A 194 5.38 -8.33 -14.83
N ALA A 195 4.34 -8.10 -15.63
CA ALA A 195 4.50 -7.69 -17.02
C ALA A 195 5.22 -6.34 -17.15
N ALA A 196 4.91 -5.36 -16.29
CA ALA A 196 5.62 -4.09 -16.25
C ALA A 196 7.10 -4.27 -15.90
N TRP A 197 7.42 -5.06 -14.87
CA TRP A 197 8.79 -5.36 -14.45
C TRP A 197 9.59 -6.10 -15.52
N GLU A 198 8.99 -7.06 -16.24
CA GLU A 198 9.65 -7.76 -17.35
C GLU A 198 10.03 -6.78 -18.47
N LEU A 199 9.12 -5.89 -18.86
CA LEU A 199 9.38 -4.88 -19.88
C LEU A 199 10.45 -3.86 -19.45
N LEU A 200 10.45 -3.45 -18.17
CA LEU A 200 11.48 -2.58 -17.60
C LEU A 200 12.84 -3.28 -17.56
N TRP A 201 12.88 -4.55 -17.17
CA TRP A 201 14.10 -5.34 -17.14
C TRP A 201 14.74 -5.43 -18.53
N ASP A 202 13.95 -5.77 -19.56
CA ASP A 202 14.43 -5.84 -20.94
C ASP A 202 14.98 -4.50 -21.45
N ALA A 203 14.32 -3.39 -21.08
CA ALA A 203 14.77 -2.05 -21.44
C ALA A 203 16.07 -1.66 -20.72
N ARG A 204 16.20 -2.00 -19.42
CA ARG A 204 17.41 -1.81 -18.63
C ARG A 204 18.58 -2.61 -19.20
N GLU A 205 18.34 -3.85 -19.59
CA GLU A 205 19.34 -4.72 -20.22
C GLU A 205 19.78 -4.19 -21.60
N ALA A 206 18.85 -3.65 -22.39
CA ALA A 206 19.18 -2.98 -23.65
C ALA A 206 20.07 -1.75 -23.42
N TYR A 207 19.75 -0.93 -22.42
CA TYR A 207 20.57 0.21 -22.01
C TYR A 207 21.96 -0.21 -21.52
N ALA A 208 22.05 -1.24 -20.66
CA ALA A 208 23.32 -1.73 -20.12
C ALA A 208 24.27 -2.22 -21.24
N ARG A 209 23.74 -2.98 -22.21
CA ARG A 209 24.51 -3.43 -23.38
C ARG A 209 25.01 -2.25 -24.22
N ALA A 210 24.17 -1.24 -24.46
CA ALA A 210 24.54 -0.05 -25.20
C ALA A 210 25.63 0.77 -24.48
N PHE A 211 25.49 0.92 -23.17
CA PHE A 211 26.46 1.61 -22.32
C PHE A 211 27.83 0.92 -22.35
N GLU A 212 27.86 -0.41 -22.21
CA GLU A 212 29.11 -1.19 -22.29
C GLU A 212 29.72 -1.18 -23.70
N ALA A 213 28.91 -1.24 -24.76
CA ALA A 213 29.39 -1.10 -26.14
C ALA A 213 30.10 0.24 -26.36
N ARG A 214 29.55 1.34 -25.80
CA ARG A 214 30.16 2.67 -25.86
C ARG A 214 31.46 2.73 -25.09
N LYS A 215 31.49 2.20 -23.87
CA LYS A 215 32.70 2.11 -23.03
C LYS A 215 33.82 1.30 -23.68
N GLN A 216 33.47 0.26 -24.45
CA GLN A 216 34.40 -0.54 -25.25
C GLN A 216 34.83 0.14 -26.57
N GLY A 217 34.29 1.31 -26.90
CA GLY A 217 34.64 2.06 -28.11
C GLY A 217 34.16 1.39 -29.41
N ARG A 218 33.07 0.61 -29.37
CA ARG A 218 32.54 -0.03 -30.58
C ARG A 218 32.00 1.02 -31.56
N ALA A 219 32.16 0.75 -32.85
CA ALA A 219 31.77 1.68 -33.91
C ALA A 219 30.24 1.81 -34.08
N ASP A 220 29.49 0.79 -33.70
CA ASP A 220 28.02 0.72 -33.70
C ASP A 220 27.41 1.20 -32.37
N ALA A 221 28.21 1.65 -31.41
CA ALA A 221 27.72 2.09 -30.12
C ALA A 221 26.91 3.40 -30.23
N PRO A 222 25.83 3.55 -29.43
CA PRO A 222 25.08 4.80 -29.37
C PRO A 222 25.94 5.99 -28.96
N THR A 223 25.53 7.19 -29.37
CA THR A 223 26.22 8.43 -28.99
C THR A 223 26.06 8.71 -27.49
N GLU A 224 26.92 9.57 -26.94
CA GLU A 224 26.79 10.00 -25.54
C GLU A 224 25.44 10.67 -25.27
N THR A 225 24.96 11.48 -26.22
CA THR A 225 23.65 12.13 -26.14
C THR A 225 22.52 11.10 -26.11
N ALA A 226 22.58 10.10 -26.99
CA ALA A 226 21.61 8.99 -27.01
C ALA A 226 21.58 8.22 -25.68
N LEU A 227 22.75 7.92 -25.10
CA LEU A 227 22.82 7.27 -23.78
C LEU A 227 22.22 8.15 -22.69
N LYS A 228 22.45 9.46 -22.72
CA LYS A 228 21.87 10.37 -21.73
C LYS A 228 20.33 10.41 -21.84
N GLU A 229 19.79 10.51 -23.04
CA GLU A 229 18.34 10.51 -23.30
C GLU A 229 17.69 9.19 -22.88
N ALA A 230 18.32 8.06 -23.21
CA ALA A 230 17.88 6.74 -22.79
C ALA A 230 17.91 6.60 -21.26
N ARG A 231 18.95 7.13 -20.60
CA ARG A 231 19.07 7.13 -19.14
C ARG A 231 17.97 7.95 -18.47
N GLU A 232 17.67 9.14 -18.98
CA GLU A 232 16.59 9.97 -18.45
C GLU A 232 15.24 9.25 -18.55
N SER A 233 14.98 8.56 -19.67
CA SER A 233 13.76 7.76 -19.84
C SER A 233 13.74 6.52 -18.94
N LEU A 234 14.88 5.85 -18.74
CA LEU A 234 15.00 4.72 -17.83
C LEU A 234 14.73 5.12 -16.38
N LEU A 235 15.35 6.20 -15.90
CA LEU A 235 15.12 6.72 -14.54
C LEU A 235 13.65 7.12 -14.33
N ALA A 236 12.99 7.68 -15.34
CA ALA A 236 11.57 7.97 -15.27
C ALA A 236 10.73 6.68 -15.19
N ALA A 237 11.07 5.63 -15.95
CA ALA A 237 10.38 4.35 -15.93
C ALA A 237 10.63 3.53 -14.65
N GLU A 238 11.72 3.79 -13.92
CA GLU A 238 12.03 3.13 -12.64
C GLU A 238 11.24 3.68 -11.44
N GLY A 239 10.39 4.70 -11.65
CA GLY A 239 9.50 5.22 -10.61
C GLY A 239 8.49 4.18 -10.10
N SER A 240 8.37 4.01 -8.78
CA SER A 240 7.43 3.06 -8.18
C SER A 240 5.97 3.41 -8.43
N ASP A 241 5.66 4.68 -8.71
CA ASP A 241 4.32 5.16 -9.06
C ASP A 241 3.68 4.39 -10.22
N TRP A 242 4.46 3.87 -11.17
CA TRP A 242 3.89 3.11 -12.28
C TRP A 242 3.25 1.82 -11.80
N CYS A 243 3.99 1.05 -10.98
CA CYS A 243 3.49 -0.22 -10.43
C CYS A 243 2.46 0.00 -9.32
N TRP A 244 2.38 1.19 -8.72
CA TRP A 244 1.25 1.54 -7.85
C TRP A 244 -0.10 1.44 -8.57
N TRP A 245 -0.14 1.78 -9.87
CA TRP A 245 -1.37 1.77 -10.66
C TRP A 245 -1.61 0.47 -11.43
N PHE A 246 -0.66 -0.46 -11.45
CA PHE A 246 -0.89 -1.78 -12.01
C PHE A 246 -1.52 -2.70 -10.95
N GLY A 247 -2.25 -3.73 -11.39
CA GLY A 247 -2.97 -4.62 -10.49
C GLY A 247 -4.39 -4.13 -10.11
N PRO A 248 -5.18 -4.98 -9.42
CA PRO A 248 -6.54 -4.65 -9.00
C PRO A 248 -6.63 -3.75 -7.76
N GLU A 249 -5.52 -3.53 -7.04
CA GLU A 249 -5.47 -2.86 -5.74
C GLU A 249 -5.83 -1.38 -5.86
N HIS A 250 -5.37 -0.74 -6.94
CA HIS A 250 -5.51 0.68 -7.19
C HIS A 250 -5.98 0.99 -8.61
N SER A 251 -6.76 2.06 -8.74
CA SER A 251 -7.25 2.54 -10.03
C SER A 251 -7.54 4.04 -9.97
N THR A 252 -7.43 4.68 -11.12
CA THR A 252 -7.82 6.06 -11.34
C THR A 252 -8.48 6.21 -12.70
N ALA A 253 -9.20 7.33 -12.90
CA ALA A 253 -9.75 7.69 -14.21
C ALA A 253 -8.66 7.82 -15.29
N ASN A 254 -7.40 7.96 -14.87
CA ASN A 254 -6.24 8.14 -15.74
C ASN A 254 -5.40 6.87 -15.94
N ASP A 255 -5.90 5.68 -15.57
CA ASP A 255 -5.17 4.41 -15.68
C ASP A 255 -4.60 4.18 -17.09
N ALA A 256 -5.39 4.49 -18.13
CA ALA A 256 -4.98 4.32 -19.51
C ALA A 256 -3.86 5.29 -19.92
N GLU A 257 -3.89 6.52 -19.41
CA GLU A 257 -2.85 7.52 -19.64
C GLU A 257 -1.56 7.14 -18.90
N PHE A 258 -1.63 6.69 -17.65
CA PHE A 258 -0.46 6.24 -16.89
C PHE A 258 0.21 5.04 -17.57
N ASP A 259 -0.56 4.02 -17.96
CA ASP A 259 -0.06 2.88 -18.74
C ASP A 259 0.63 3.33 -20.05
N ALA A 260 -0.01 4.22 -20.81
CA ALA A 260 0.55 4.72 -22.06
C ALA A 260 1.83 5.54 -21.85
N LEU A 261 1.91 6.36 -20.80
CA LEU A 261 3.10 7.14 -20.45
C LEU A 261 4.25 6.23 -20.03
N TYR A 262 3.98 5.23 -19.20
CA TYR A 262 4.97 4.23 -18.81
C TYR A 262 5.59 3.52 -20.01
N ARG A 263 4.74 2.95 -20.89
CA ARG A 263 5.20 2.27 -22.11
C ARG A 263 5.91 3.22 -23.07
N LYS A 264 5.54 4.50 -23.10
CA LYS A 264 6.25 5.53 -23.88
C LYS A 264 7.66 5.77 -23.34
N HIS A 265 7.88 5.81 -22.03
CA HIS A 265 9.23 5.89 -21.45
C HIS A 265 10.08 4.68 -21.83
N LEU A 266 9.53 3.47 -21.70
CA LEU A 266 10.23 2.24 -22.11
C LEU A 266 10.57 2.25 -23.62
N THR A 267 9.62 2.65 -24.46
CA THR A 267 9.84 2.79 -25.91
C THR A 267 10.93 3.82 -26.23
N ALA A 268 10.95 4.95 -25.51
CA ALA A 268 11.92 6.01 -25.71
C ALA A 268 13.37 5.55 -25.45
N ILE A 269 13.57 4.62 -24.51
CA ILE A 269 14.89 4.00 -24.26
C ILE A 269 15.40 3.33 -25.54
N TYR A 270 14.63 2.44 -26.16
CA TYR A 270 15.04 1.76 -27.39
C TYR A 270 15.28 2.73 -28.53
N LEU A 271 14.38 3.68 -28.74
CA LEU A 271 14.49 4.66 -29.82
C LEU A 271 15.73 5.55 -29.68
N ALA A 272 16.03 6.03 -28.46
CA ALA A 272 17.23 6.81 -28.19
C ALA A 272 18.50 6.00 -28.49
N LEU A 273 18.50 4.70 -28.18
CA LEU A 273 19.60 3.79 -28.47
C LEU A 273 19.68 3.35 -29.96
N GLY A 274 18.76 3.82 -30.82
CA GLY A 274 18.69 3.43 -32.23
C GLY A 274 18.21 1.99 -32.46
N GLN A 275 17.52 1.41 -31.48
CA GLN A 275 16.99 0.05 -31.53
C GLN A 275 15.48 0.07 -31.80
N VAL A 276 14.95 -1.06 -32.28
CA VAL A 276 13.51 -1.26 -32.44
C VAL A 276 12.93 -1.67 -31.09
N ALA A 277 11.88 -0.96 -30.65
CA ALA A 277 11.17 -1.28 -29.43
C ALA A 277 10.38 -2.59 -29.58
N PRO A 278 10.29 -3.44 -28.53
CA PRO A 278 9.47 -4.64 -28.55
C PRO A 278 7.99 -4.37 -28.88
N GLU A 279 7.35 -5.26 -29.65
CA GLU A 279 5.94 -5.13 -30.03
C GLU A 279 4.99 -5.16 -28.82
N GLU A 280 5.38 -5.80 -27.73
CA GLU A 280 4.62 -5.85 -26.49
C GLU A 280 4.38 -4.45 -25.90
N LEU A 281 5.29 -3.49 -26.10
CA LEU A 281 5.11 -2.09 -25.66
C LEU A 281 3.98 -1.36 -26.40
N ALA A 282 3.51 -1.89 -27.53
CA ALA A 282 2.35 -1.35 -28.23
C ALA A 282 1.02 -1.80 -27.60
N LYS A 283 1.04 -2.82 -26.73
CA LYS A 283 -0.15 -3.36 -26.05
C LYS A 283 -0.26 -2.75 -24.65
N PRO A 284 -1.47 -2.33 -24.20
CA PRO A 284 -1.66 -1.89 -22.82
C PRO A 284 -1.33 -2.99 -21.81
N ILE A 285 -0.65 -2.62 -20.72
CA ILE A 285 -0.38 -3.51 -19.58
C ILE A 285 -1.59 -3.53 -18.66
N LYS A 286 -2.07 -2.34 -18.27
CA LYS A 286 -3.26 -2.18 -17.42
C LYS A 286 -4.50 -2.69 -18.15
N ARG A 287 -5.13 -3.72 -17.61
CA ARG A 287 -6.41 -4.22 -18.12
C ARG A 287 -7.49 -3.23 -17.76
N ARG A 288 -8.47 -3.08 -18.65
CA ARG A 288 -9.65 -2.27 -18.34
C ARG A 288 -10.33 -2.89 -17.12
N PRO A 289 -10.62 -2.12 -16.07
CA PRO A 289 -11.39 -2.63 -14.94
C PRO A 289 -12.71 -3.17 -15.47
N GLU A 290 -13.08 -4.38 -15.04
CA GLU A 290 -14.41 -4.91 -15.35
C GLU A 290 -15.43 -3.95 -14.74
N HIS A 291 -16.18 -3.26 -15.62
CA HIS A 291 -17.31 -2.44 -15.18
C HIS A 291 -18.27 -3.31 -14.37
N ALA A 292 -19.01 -2.68 -13.45
CA ALA A 292 -20.09 -3.38 -12.76
C ALA A 292 -21.01 -4.01 -13.81
N LEU A 293 -21.02 -5.34 -13.86
CA LEU A 293 -21.83 -6.08 -14.81
C LEU A 293 -23.16 -6.37 -14.13
N GLN A 294 -24.22 -5.73 -14.60
CA GLN A 294 -25.58 -6.06 -14.19
C GLN A 294 -26.33 -6.68 -15.37
N LEU A 295 -26.59 -7.98 -15.28
CA LEU A 295 -27.45 -8.73 -16.20
C LEU A 295 -28.76 -9.04 -15.49
N ALA A 296 -29.88 -8.77 -16.16
CA ALA A 296 -31.19 -9.17 -15.67
C ALA A 296 -31.39 -10.69 -15.82
N PRO A 297 -32.17 -11.35 -14.93
CA PRO A 297 -32.55 -12.74 -15.10
C PRO A 297 -33.28 -12.96 -16.43
N THR A 298 -32.96 -14.05 -17.11
CA THR A 298 -33.52 -14.42 -18.42
C THR A 298 -34.51 -15.58 -18.37
N GLY A 299 -34.67 -16.22 -17.20
CA GLY A 299 -35.62 -17.30 -16.98
C GLY A 299 -35.88 -17.58 -15.49
N LEU A 300 -36.82 -18.48 -15.22
CA LEU A 300 -37.05 -18.99 -13.87
C LEU A 300 -35.93 -19.97 -13.48
N LEU A 301 -35.52 -19.88 -12.23
CA LEU A 301 -34.51 -20.74 -11.62
C LEU A 301 -35.14 -21.99 -11.02
N ASN A 302 -34.34 -23.05 -10.89
CA ASN A 302 -34.67 -24.27 -10.17
C ASN A 302 -33.43 -24.67 -9.35
N VAL A 303 -33.32 -24.07 -8.15
CA VAL A 303 -32.09 -24.09 -7.35
C VAL A 303 -32.28 -24.94 -6.10
N THR A 304 -31.33 -25.79 -5.76
CA THR A 304 -31.26 -26.36 -4.41
C THR A 304 -30.45 -25.41 -3.51
N VAL A 305 -31.09 -24.78 -2.52
CA VAL A 305 -30.40 -23.86 -1.60
C VAL A 305 -29.72 -24.66 -0.47
N ASP A 306 -28.60 -25.29 -0.78
CA ASP A 306 -27.83 -26.13 0.17
C ASP A 306 -26.40 -25.63 0.42
N GLY A 307 -26.04 -24.47 -0.16
CA GLY A 307 -24.70 -23.88 -0.07
C GLY A 307 -23.66 -24.54 -0.98
N ARG A 308 -24.05 -25.44 -1.89
CA ARG A 308 -23.15 -26.10 -2.84
C ARG A 308 -23.56 -25.75 -4.27
N ASP A 309 -22.58 -25.56 -5.15
CA ASP A 309 -22.83 -25.53 -6.60
C ASP A 309 -22.92 -26.98 -7.09
N THR A 310 -24.11 -27.58 -7.00
CA THR A 310 -24.29 -29.02 -7.24
C THR A 310 -24.53 -29.34 -8.71
N SER A 311 -24.95 -28.35 -9.50
CA SER A 311 -25.20 -28.49 -10.93
C SER A 311 -25.11 -27.15 -11.64
N TYR A 312 -24.38 -27.14 -12.75
CA TYR A 312 -24.28 -26.00 -13.67
C TYR A 312 -25.64 -25.41 -14.08
N PHE A 313 -26.70 -26.22 -14.08
CA PHE A 313 -28.04 -25.81 -14.52
C PHE A 313 -28.83 -25.03 -13.46
N GLU A 314 -28.47 -25.09 -12.18
CA GLU A 314 -29.28 -24.48 -11.10
C GLU A 314 -29.40 -22.96 -11.27
N TRP A 315 -28.32 -22.31 -11.71
CA TRP A 315 -28.24 -20.86 -11.91
C TRP A 315 -28.31 -20.45 -13.38
N LEU A 316 -28.68 -21.38 -14.27
CA LEU A 316 -28.82 -21.09 -15.69
C LEU A 316 -30.03 -20.17 -15.92
N GLY A 317 -29.77 -18.97 -16.43
CA GLY A 317 -30.79 -17.94 -16.61
C GLY A 317 -30.90 -16.94 -15.45
N ALA A 318 -30.05 -17.06 -14.42
CA ALA A 318 -29.96 -16.05 -13.36
C ALA A 318 -29.41 -14.72 -13.89
N GLY A 319 -29.85 -13.64 -13.27
CA GLY A 319 -29.18 -12.36 -13.34
C GLY A 319 -27.82 -12.44 -12.64
N LEU A 320 -26.91 -11.56 -13.07
CA LEU A 320 -25.55 -11.46 -12.54
C LEU A 320 -25.31 -10.02 -12.15
N TYR A 321 -24.79 -9.81 -10.96
CA TYR A 321 -24.23 -8.56 -10.50
C TYR A 321 -22.78 -8.79 -10.12
N SER A 322 -21.85 -8.25 -10.89
CA SER A 322 -20.44 -8.14 -10.51
C SER A 322 -20.19 -6.68 -10.10
N PRO A 323 -19.72 -6.38 -8.87
CA PRO A 323 -19.48 -5.01 -8.44
C PRO A 323 -18.30 -4.39 -9.20
N GLU A 324 -18.36 -3.08 -9.43
CA GLU A 324 -17.22 -2.34 -9.99
C GLU A 324 -16.09 -2.29 -8.97
N ARG A 325 -14.92 -2.82 -9.34
CA ARG A 325 -13.75 -2.96 -8.46
C ARG A 325 -12.83 -1.74 -8.54
N ARG A 326 -13.39 -0.52 -8.48
CA ARG A 326 -12.59 0.71 -8.43
C ARG A 326 -12.07 0.97 -7.01
N GLY A 327 -10.78 0.75 -6.81
CA GLY A 327 -10.00 1.31 -5.71
C GLY A 327 -9.72 2.79 -5.93
N GLY A 328 -9.52 3.56 -4.86
CA GLY A 328 -8.99 4.93 -4.96
C GLY A 328 -7.47 4.93 -5.08
N SER A 329 -6.87 6.12 -5.09
CA SER A 329 -5.41 6.28 -5.04
C SER A 329 -4.77 5.76 -3.75
N MET A 330 -5.54 5.57 -2.68
CA MET A 330 -5.05 5.11 -1.37
C MET A 330 -5.28 3.62 -1.15
N HIS A 331 -4.35 2.97 -0.44
CA HIS A 331 -4.38 1.54 -0.10
C HIS A 331 -5.34 1.27 1.06
N GLY A 332 -5.96 0.08 1.07
CA GLY A 332 -6.79 -0.39 2.20
C GLY A 332 -8.28 -0.63 1.92
N ARG A 333 -8.73 -0.64 0.65
CA ARG A 333 -10.08 -1.14 0.32
C ARG A 333 -10.03 -2.64 0.03
N VAL A 334 -10.56 -3.44 0.96
CA VAL A 334 -10.77 -4.88 0.74
C VAL A 334 -12.06 -5.10 -0.03
N PHE A 335 -11.99 -5.84 -1.14
CA PHE A 335 -13.17 -6.29 -1.88
C PHE A 335 -13.58 -7.66 -1.36
N TYR A 336 -14.76 -7.75 -0.73
CA TYR A 336 -15.27 -9.01 -0.17
C TYR A 336 -16.15 -9.80 -1.14
N LEU A 337 -16.78 -9.12 -2.11
CA LEU A 337 -17.73 -9.71 -3.05
C LEU A 337 -17.08 -9.89 -4.42
N HIS A 338 -17.02 -11.13 -4.90
CA HIS A 338 -16.57 -11.46 -6.25
C HIS A 338 -17.72 -11.30 -7.25
N GLU A 339 -18.83 -12.01 -7.06
CA GLU A 339 -20.07 -11.89 -7.85
C GLU A 339 -21.33 -12.17 -7.02
N LEU A 340 -22.47 -11.71 -7.51
CA LEU A 340 -23.79 -12.02 -6.97
C LEU A 340 -24.68 -12.52 -8.10
N ARG A 341 -25.32 -13.67 -7.91
CA ARG A 341 -26.36 -14.15 -8.84
C ARG A 341 -27.73 -13.99 -8.21
N TYR A 342 -28.71 -13.62 -9.02
CA TYR A 342 -30.06 -13.41 -8.52
C TYR A 342 -31.10 -13.84 -9.54
N GLY A 343 -32.26 -14.27 -9.08
CA GLY A 343 -33.35 -14.65 -9.99
C GLY A 343 -34.58 -15.12 -9.24
N PHE A 344 -35.57 -15.56 -10.01
CA PHE A 344 -36.89 -15.91 -9.48
C PHE A 344 -37.16 -17.38 -9.71
N GLU A 345 -37.76 -18.02 -8.71
CA GLU A 345 -38.40 -19.32 -8.82
C GLU A 345 -39.86 -19.17 -8.35
N GLU A 346 -40.68 -20.19 -8.57
CA GLU A 346 -42.06 -20.19 -8.11
C GLU A 346 -42.13 -19.97 -6.58
N GLY A 347 -42.65 -18.81 -6.19
CA GLY A 347 -42.85 -18.44 -4.78
C GLY A 347 -41.61 -17.94 -4.03
N ARG A 348 -40.45 -17.78 -4.68
CA ARG A 348 -39.23 -17.27 -3.99
C ARG A 348 -38.28 -16.49 -4.89
N PHE A 349 -37.55 -15.56 -4.27
CA PHE A 349 -36.41 -14.85 -4.87
C PHE A 349 -35.12 -15.49 -4.34
N CYS A 350 -34.24 -15.90 -5.25
CA CYS A 350 -33.00 -16.58 -4.90
C CYS A 350 -31.81 -15.66 -5.13
N VAL A 351 -30.89 -15.61 -4.16
CA VAL A 351 -29.62 -14.88 -4.26
C VAL A 351 -28.47 -15.82 -3.93
N ARG A 352 -27.44 -15.82 -4.78
CA ARG A 352 -26.13 -16.44 -4.52
C ARG A 352 -25.12 -15.34 -4.32
N ILE A 353 -24.36 -15.41 -3.24
CA ILE A 353 -23.27 -14.49 -2.94
C ILE A 353 -21.98 -15.30 -3.11
N ASP A 354 -21.15 -14.90 -4.07
CA ASP A 354 -19.85 -15.49 -4.31
C ASP A 354 -18.77 -14.49 -3.84
N PRO A 355 -18.16 -14.72 -2.67
CA PRO A 355 -17.13 -13.87 -2.09
C PRO A 355 -15.72 -14.26 -2.55
N PHE A 356 -14.72 -13.41 -2.28
CA PHE A 356 -13.32 -13.83 -2.36
C PHE A 356 -12.99 -14.69 -1.15
N ALA A 357 -12.57 -15.94 -1.40
CA ALA A 357 -12.30 -16.92 -0.34
C ALA A 357 -11.18 -16.44 0.60
N GLU A 358 -10.15 -15.80 0.06
CA GLU A 358 -9.06 -15.24 0.85
C GLU A 358 -9.54 -14.11 1.77
N ALA A 359 -10.39 -13.20 1.25
CA ALA A 359 -10.88 -12.05 2.01
C ALA A 359 -11.87 -12.43 3.13
N LEU A 360 -12.61 -13.54 2.97
CA LEU A 360 -13.49 -14.05 4.04
C LEU A 360 -12.75 -14.81 5.12
N GLY A 361 -11.63 -15.46 4.78
CA GLY A 361 -10.84 -16.24 5.74
C GLY A 361 -10.26 -15.38 6.88
N GLU A 362 -10.18 -14.07 6.68
CA GLU A 362 -9.70 -13.09 7.67
C GLU A 362 -10.81 -12.58 8.62
N LEU A 363 -12.08 -12.90 8.37
CA LEU A 363 -13.22 -12.41 9.14
C LEU A 363 -13.79 -13.48 10.08
N GLU A 364 -14.02 -13.12 11.34
CA GLU A 364 -14.79 -13.95 12.28
C GLU A 364 -16.30 -13.71 12.10
N ASP A 365 -17.05 -14.77 11.76
CA ASP A 365 -18.52 -14.78 11.57
C ASP A 365 -19.06 -13.71 10.59
N PRO A 366 -18.66 -13.76 9.31
CA PRO A 366 -19.04 -12.74 8.33
C PRO A 366 -20.55 -12.77 7.99
N GLU A 367 -21.22 -11.63 8.15
CA GLU A 367 -22.64 -11.45 7.78
C GLU A 367 -22.81 -10.57 6.54
N PHE A 368 -23.59 -11.03 5.56
CA PHE A 368 -24.03 -10.22 4.43
C PHE A 368 -25.46 -9.70 4.66
N ARG A 369 -25.64 -8.39 4.63
CA ARG A 369 -26.96 -7.75 4.69
C ARG A 369 -27.42 -7.33 3.30
N ILE A 370 -28.51 -7.92 2.82
CA ILE A 370 -29.13 -7.57 1.53
C ILE A 370 -30.41 -6.77 1.80
N THR A 371 -30.55 -5.63 1.12
CA THR A 371 -31.79 -4.84 1.13
C THR A 371 -32.38 -4.84 -0.28
N ILE A 372 -33.63 -5.28 -0.42
CA ILE A 372 -34.37 -5.30 -1.69
C ILE A 372 -35.42 -4.19 -1.64
N GLY A 373 -35.37 -3.26 -2.60
CA GLY A 373 -36.36 -2.18 -2.74
C GLY A 373 -37.11 -2.30 -4.06
N GLY A 374 -38.44 -2.13 -4.03
CA GLY A 374 -39.28 -2.01 -5.24
C GLY A 374 -39.52 -0.55 -5.61
N GLU A 375 -39.85 -0.27 -6.89
CA GLU A 375 -40.12 1.09 -7.39
C GLU A 375 -41.43 1.72 -6.88
N GLU A 376 -42.32 0.94 -6.26
CA GLU A 376 -43.51 1.44 -5.55
C GLU A 376 -43.54 0.88 -4.12
N GLU A 377 -43.64 1.74 -3.11
CA GLU A 377 -44.01 1.34 -1.74
C GLU A 377 -45.37 0.66 -1.79
N VAL A 378 -45.40 -0.67 -1.77
CA VAL A 378 -46.61 -1.44 -1.49
C VAL A 378 -46.87 -1.32 0.02
N PRO A 379 -47.91 -0.58 0.47
CA PRO A 379 -48.17 -0.45 1.89
C PRO A 379 -48.80 -1.75 2.38
N GLY A 380 -48.02 -2.64 2.99
CA GLY A 380 -48.60 -3.83 3.64
C GLY A 380 -47.76 -5.09 3.78
N MET A 381 -46.45 -5.09 3.50
CA MET A 381 -45.58 -6.19 3.94
C MET A 381 -44.31 -5.65 4.57
N LEU A 382 -44.15 -5.87 5.88
CA LEU A 382 -42.85 -5.88 6.52
C LEU A 382 -41.99 -6.86 5.71
N ALA A 383 -40.97 -6.35 5.01
CA ALA A 383 -39.93 -7.18 4.45
C ALA A 383 -39.19 -7.84 5.63
N GLU A 384 -39.36 -9.14 5.79
CA GLU A 384 -38.58 -9.93 6.73
C GLU A 384 -37.09 -9.77 6.38
N SER A 385 -36.30 -9.30 7.35
CA SER A 385 -34.85 -9.41 7.30
C SER A 385 -34.49 -10.86 7.63
N GLU A 386 -34.25 -11.69 6.62
CA GLU A 386 -33.65 -13.00 6.86
C GLU A 386 -32.12 -12.87 6.92
N THR A 387 -31.56 -13.16 8.09
CA THR A 387 -30.12 -13.33 8.27
C THR A 387 -29.74 -14.74 7.80
N CYS A 388 -29.20 -14.87 6.59
CA CYS A 388 -28.61 -16.14 6.16
C CYS A 388 -27.23 -16.30 6.79
N ARG A 389 -27.12 -17.18 7.79
CA ARG A 389 -25.83 -17.67 8.30
C ARG A 389 -25.33 -18.77 7.39
N GLY A 390 -24.24 -18.53 6.68
CA GLY A 390 -23.52 -19.58 5.96
C GLY A 390 -22.87 -20.53 6.96
N SER A 391 -23.21 -21.81 6.92
CA SER A 391 -22.42 -22.84 7.58
C SER A 391 -21.09 -22.94 6.84
N GLY A 392 -20.00 -22.58 7.53
CA GLY A 392 -18.64 -22.56 6.98
C GLY A 392 -18.21 -23.89 6.37
N LEU A 393 -17.29 -23.77 5.40
CA LEU A 393 -16.42 -24.86 4.94
C LEU A 393 -15.37 -25.20 6.00
#